data_AF-C4L227-F1
#
_entry.id   AF-C4L227-F1
#
_cell.length_a   1.000
_cell.length_b   1.000
_cell.length_c   1.000
_cell.angle_alpha   90.00
_cell.angle_beta   90.00
_cell.angle_gamma   90.00
#
_symmetry.space_group_name_H-M   'P 1'
#
loop_
_entity.id
_entity.type
_entity.pdbx_description
1 polymer ?
#
loop_
_entity_poly.entity_id
_entity_poly.type
_entity_poly.pdbx_seq_one_letter_code
_entity_poly.pdbx_strand_id
1 'polypeptide(L)'
;MQLVSPRYLESGYMWLLFVVGVFTALYGNVLIASLLIGFSLYALVMPSFMFRLAEQIHVDLTEEMKLFPNDEAVYVLKLVSTAKVPLGVVRLSGYLHPTVESEGHAFWRQENFVETNATVDFTIPLHAKKRGPIRLEAIGMEIRDPLRMFSLYKEDSLPRIGYVFPEFSPYPIPKRPPTLPGEEMVRHSAYRDPETFQSVTPYHGQPMRQLYWSAYAKTGELLARTEQPVQANEYVIVLDLLTKDGRALTYQMERLISQAAALCRDFEKENASYGLIVPTLTKDGITYDLQPGSGEVHFRKIMTTFACLSESDFPLARSLFERKVAKYSGNQSILRLGGDGQ
;
A
#
# COMPACT_ATOMS: atom_id res chain seq x y z
N MET A 1 -18.29 -2.81 -20.12
CA MET A 1 -18.63 -4.18 -20.57
C MET A 1 -18.76 -4.17 -22.08
N GLN A 2 -18.11 -5.10 -22.76
CA GLN A 2 -18.19 -5.29 -24.21
C GLN A 2 -18.56 -6.74 -24.48
N LEU A 3 -19.63 -6.96 -25.25
CA LEU A 3 -20.00 -8.29 -25.73
C LEU A 3 -19.27 -8.55 -27.04
N VAL A 4 -18.47 -9.61 -27.07
CA VAL A 4 -17.85 -10.10 -28.29
C VAL A 4 -18.73 -11.23 -28.83
N SER A 5 -19.46 -10.93 -29.91
CA SER A 5 -20.19 -11.92 -30.70
C SER A 5 -19.66 -11.94 -32.14
N PRO A 6 -19.62 -13.10 -32.79
CA PRO A 6 -19.33 -13.18 -34.21
C PRO A 6 -20.42 -12.48 -35.03
N ARG A 7 -20.04 -11.84 -36.15
CA ARG A 7 -20.93 -11.03 -37.00
C ARG A 7 -22.19 -11.75 -37.51
N TYR A 8 -22.15 -13.06 -37.67
CA TYR A 8 -23.31 -13.86 -38.09
C TYR A 8 -24.36 -14.07 -36.99
N LEU A 9 -24.05 -13.74 -35.73
CA LEU A 9 -24.98 -13.75 -34.59
C LEU A 9 -25.59 -12.36 -34.33
N GLU A 10 -25.48 -11.42 -35.27
CA GLU A 10 -26.23 -10.16 -35.19
C GLU A 10 -27.74 -10.42 -35.16
N SER A 11 -28.45 -9.63 -34.36
CA SER A 11 -29.87 -9.86 -34.04
C SER A 11 -30.77 -9.99 -35.27
N GLY A 12 -30.43 -9.33 -36.38
CA GLY A 12 -31.17 -9.41 -37.64
C GLY A 12 -31.12 -10.78 -38.33
N TYR A 13 -29.93 -11.40 -38.44
CA TYR A 13 -29.78 -12.72 -39.08
C TYR A 13 -30.44 -13.82 -38.27
N MET A 14 -30.38 -13.72 -36.94
CA MET A 14 -31.00 -14.69 -36.04
C MET A 14 -32.52 -14.63 -36.08
N TRP A 15 -33.10 -13.44 -36.29
CA TRP A 15 -34.54 -13.31 -36.49
C TRP A 15 -35.01 -13.93 -37.81
N LEU A 16 -34.21 -13.77 -38.87
CA LEU A 16 -34.47 -14.41 -40.17
C LEU A 16 -34.39 -15.94 -40.06
N LEU A 17 -33.36 -16.47 -39.39
CA LEU A 17 -33.23 -17.90 -39.12
C LEU A 17 -34.39 -18.45 -38.27
N PHE A 18 -34.88 -17.68 -37.29
CA PHE A 18 -36.06 -18.05 -36.53
C PHE A 18 -37.30 -18.18 -37.42
N VAL A 19 -37.55 -17.20 -38.30
CA VAL A 19 -38.67 -17.22 -39.26
C VAL A 19 -38.56 -18.41 -40.21
N VAL A 20 -37.38 -18.67 -40.77
CA VAL A 20 -37.12 -19.84 -41.61
C VAL A 20 -37.39 -21.14 -40.84
N GLY A 21 -36.95 -21.21 -39.58
CA GLY A 21 -37.24 -22.30 -38.65
C GLY A 21 -38.73 -22.58 -38.51
N VAL A 22 -39.53 -21.53 -38.30
CA VAL A 22 -41.00 -21.62 -38.20
C VAL A 22 -41.63 -22.10 -39.51
N PHE A 23 -41.19 -21.59 -40.66
CA PHE A 23 -41.66 -22.08 -41.97
C PHE A 23 -41.29 -23.56 -42.19
N THR A 24 -40.08 -23.99 -41.81
CA THR A 24 -39.70 -25.41 -41.87
C THR A 24 -40.48 -26.28 -40.88
N ALA A 25 -40.96 -25.73 -39.76
CA ALA A 25 -41.84 -26.47 -38.84
C ALA A 25 -43.22 -26.73 -39.46
N LEU A 26 -43.74 -25.74 -40.21
CA LEU A 26 -45.05 -25.81 -40.85
C LEU A 26 -45.07 -26.72 -42.09
N TYR A 27 -43.99 -26.74 -42.87
CA TYR A 27 -43.96 -27.39 -44.19
C TYR A 27 -42.90 -28.51 -44.34
N GLY A 28 -42.07 -28.74 -43.32
CA GLY A 28 -40.87 -29.58 -43.44
C GLY A 28 -40.65 -30.52 -42.26
N ASN A 29 -39.38 -30.89 -42.04
CA ASN A 29 -38.99 -31.81 -40.99
C ASN A 29 -38.94 -31.12 -39.62
N VAL A 30 -39.78 -31.59 -38.70
CA VAL A 30 -39.92 -31.08 -37.32
C VAL A 30 -38.59 -31.08 -36.55
N LEU A 31 -37.70 -32.06 -36.79
CA LEU A 31 -36.41 -32.15 -36.12
C LEU A 31 -35.45 -31.03 -36.54
N ILE A 32 -35.44 -30.68 -37.82
CA ILE A 32 -34.59 -29.59 -38.34
C ILE A 32 -35.14 -28.25 -37.87
N ALA A 33 -36.47 -28.12 -37.89
CA ALA A 33 -37.15 -26.92 -37.43
C ALA A 33 -36.91 -26.65 -35.94
N SER A 34 -36.96 -27.66 -35.07
CA SER A 34 -36.70 -27.50 -33.63
C SER A 34 -35.26 -27.08 -33.34
N LEU A 35 -34.28 -27.59 -34.10
CA LEU A 35 -32.88 -27.17 -34.04
C LEU A 35 -32.69 -25.70 -34.43
N LEU A 36 -33.26 -25.27 -35.55
CA LEU A 36 -33.17 -23.89 -36.04
C LEU A 36 -33.82 -22.90 -35.08
N ILE A 37 -35.02 -23.22 -34.59
CA ILE A 37 -35.75 -22.40 -33.62
C ILE A 37 -34.99 -22.33 -32.30
N GLY A 38 -34.51 -23.47 -31.78
CA GLY A 38 -33.76 -23.55 -30.53
C GLY A 38 -32.46 -22.74 -30.58
N PHE A 39 -31.69 -22.88 -31.67
CA PHE A 39 -30.48 -22.10 -31.88
C PHE A 39 -30.75 -20.60 -31.99
N SER A 40 -31.80 -20.22 -32.71
CA SER A 40 -32.17 -18.81 -32.88
C SER A 40 -32.61 -18.17 -31.56
N LEU A 41 -33.43 -18.88 -30.77
CA LEU A 41 -33.86 -18.43 -29.45
C LEU A 41 -32.67 -18.31 -28.48
N TYR A 42 -31.76 -19.28 -28.52
CA TYR A 42 -30.53 -19.24 -27.73
C TYR A 42 -29.72 -17.97 -28.04
N ALA A 43 -29.46 -17.68 -29.32
CA ALA A 43 -28.67 -16.52 -29.70
C ALA A 43 -29.32 -15.17 -29.39
N LEU A 44 -30.66 -15.10 -29.37
CA LEU A 44 -31.39 -13.87 -29.01
C LEU A 44 -31.39 -13.61 -27.50
N VAL A 45 -31.55 -14.67 -26.69
CA VAL A 45 -31.69 -14.54 -25.23
C VAL A 45 -30.34 -14.48 -24.52
N MET A 46 -29.35 -15.24 -24.99
CA MET A 46 -28.07 -15.43 -24.30
C MET A 46 -27.28 -14.12 -24.06
N PRO A 47 -27.19 -13.17 -25.02
CA PRO A 47 -26.53 -11.89 -24.79
C PRO A 47 -27.09 -11.12 -23.59
N SER A 48 -28.42 -10.97 -23.54
CA SER A 48 -29.10 -10.25 -22.45
C SER A 48 -28.92 -10.96 -21.10
N PHE A 49 -28.90 -12.29 -21.13
CA PHE A 49 -28.66 -13.11 -19.95
C PHE A 49 -27.23 -12.92 -19.41
N MET A 50 -26.23 -12.92 -20.29
CA MET A 50 -24.81 -12.71 -19.93
C MET A 50 -24.58 -11.32 -19.30
N PHE A 51 -25.20 -10.27 -19.81
CA PHE A 51 -25.11 -8.93 -19.20
C PHE A 51 -25.64 -8.92 -17.76
N ARG A 52 -26.81 -9.53 -17.51
CA ARG A 52 -27.37 -9.64 -16.15
C ARG A 52 -26.48 -10.46 -15.22
N LEU A 53 -25.84 -11.52 -15.73
CA LEU A 53 -24.89 -12.30 -14.95
C LEU A 53 -23.67 -11.47 -14.54
N ALA A 54 -23.12 -10.65 -15.43
CA ALA A 54 -21.93 -9.85 -15.13
C ALA A 54 -22.17 -8.72 -14.11
N GLU A 55 -23.41 -8.25 -13.96
CA GLU A 55 -23.79 -7.32 -12.91
C GLU A 55 -23.81 -7.95 -11.51
N GLN A 56 -23.99 -9.28 -11.44
CA GLN A 56 -24.08 -10.03 -10.18
C GLN A 56 -22.71 -10.54 -9.67
N ILE A 57 -21.63 -10.10 -10.31
CA ILE A 57 -20.26 -10.51 -10.01
C ILE A 57 -19.46 -9.32 -9.52
N HIS A 58 -18.83 -9.52 -8.37
CA HIS A 58 -17.92 -8.57 -7.76
C HIS A 58 -16.59 -9.25 -7.46
N VAL A 59 -15.51 -8.51 -7.64
CA VAL A 59 -14.17 -8.94 -7.25
C VAL A 59 -13.83 -8.24 -5.95
N ASP A 60 -13.71 -9.01 -4.88
CA ASP A 60 -13.28 -8.51 -3.59
C ASP A 60 -11.76 -8.63 -3.46
N LEU A 61 -11.18 -7.53 -2.99
CA LEU A 61 -9.76 -7.46 -2.67
C LEU A 61 -9.51 -8.04 -1.29
N THR A 62 -8.55 -8.96 -1.21
CA THR A 62 -7.98 -9.40 0.07
C THR A 62 -7.13 -8.27 0.66
N GLU A 63 -6.73 -8.42 1.92
CA GLU A 63 -5.88 -7.48 2.67
C GLU A 63 -4.67 -6.96 1.87
N GLU A 64 -4.27 -5.72 2.16
CA GLU A 64 -3.13 -5.07 1.49
C GLU A 64 -1.84 -5.87 1.72
N MET A 65 -1.22 -6.31 0.63
CA MET A 65 0.01 -7.09 0.69
C MET A 65 1.24 -6.19 0.88
N LYS A 66 2.22 -6.66 1.65
CA LYS A 66 3.47 -5.94 1.92
C LYS A 66 4.64 -6.86 1.56
N LEU A 67 5.50 -6.38 0.68
CA LEU A 67 6.66 -7.12 0.19
C LEU A 67 7.93 -6.30 0.29
N PHE A 68 9.08 -6.96 0.31
CA PHE A 68 10.37 -6.36 0.01
C PHE A 68 10.80 -6.70 -1.42
N PRO A 69 11.78 -5.98 -1.99
CA PRO A 69 12.27 -6.26 -3.33
C PRO A 69 12.90 -7.66 -3.39
N ASN A 70 12.67 -8.37 -4.49
CA ASN A 70 13.01 -9.78 -4.73
C ASN A 70 12.24 -10.81 -3.89
N ASP A 71 11.23 -10.39 -3.12
CA ASP A 71 10.32 -11.35 -2.49
C ASP A 71 9.34 -11.94 -3.52
N GLU A 72 9.10 -13.24 -3.37
CA GLU A 72 8.06 -13.99 -4.07
C GLU A 72 6.88 -14.25 -3.12
N ALA A 73 5.67 -13.94 -3.58
CA ALA A 73 4.45 -14.19 -2.81
C ALA A 73 3.26 -14.42 -3.72
N VAL A 74 2.22 -15.06 -3.19
CA VAL A 74 0.99 -15.33 -3.93
C VAL A 74 -0.13 -14.45 -3.39
N TYR A 75 -0.67 -13.59 -4.23
CA TYR A 75 -1.83 -12.77 -3.88
C TYR A 75 -3.12 -13.46 -4.30
N VAL A 76 -4.12 -13.48 -3.42
CA VAL A 76 -5.41 -14.14 -3.67
C VAL A 76 -6.48 -13.08 -3.90
N LEU A 77 -7.05 -13.07 -5.10
CA LEU A 77 -8.25 -12.31 -5.45
C LEU A 77 -9.49 -13.18 -5.26
N LYS A 78 -10.51 -12.66 -4.58
CA LYS A 78 -11.76 -13.39 -4.36
C LYS A 78 -12.81 -12.90 -5.34
N LEU A 79 -13.27 -13.78 -6.22
CA LEU A 79 -14.42 -13.49 -7.07
C LEU A 79 -15.68 -14.00 -6.38
N VAL A 80 -16.58 -13.08 -6.04
CA VAL A 80 -17.86 -13.39 -5.40
C VAL A 80 -18.96 -13.32 -6.47
N SER A 81 -19.56 -14.48 -6.74
CA SER A 81 -20.74 -14.59 -7.59
C SER A 81 -21.99 -14.70 -6.72
N THR A 82 -22.97 -13.83 -6.95
CA THR A 82 -24.31 -13.94 -6.34
C THR A 82 -25.34 -14.53 -7.31
N ALA A 83 -24.89 -14.99 -8.48
CA ALA A 83 -25.76 -15.50 -9.52
C ALA A 83 -26.40 -16.83 -9.13
N LYS A 84 -27.69 -16.99 -9.46
CA LYS A 84 -28.48 -18.23 -9.22
C LYS A 84 -28.26 -19.32 -10.28
N VAL A 85 -27.38 -19.07 -11.25
CA VAL A 85 -27.04 -19.97 -12.35
C VAL A 85 -25.52 -20.13 -12.36
N PRO A 86 -24.97 -21.32 -12.67
CA PRO A 86 -23.53 -21.49 -12.82
C PRO A 86 -23.00 -20.59 -13.93
N LEU A 87 -21.93 -19.85 -13.64
CA LEU A 87 -21.29 -18.94 -14.59
C LEU A 87 -20.46 -19.69 -15.63
N GLY A 88 -20.08 -20.94 -15.34
CA GLY A 88 -19.21 -21.72 -16.20
C GLY A 88 -17.76 -21.34 -16.00
N VAL A 89 -17.00 -21.26 -17.10
CA VAL A 89 -15.58 -20.88 -17.05
C VAL A 89 -15.45 -19.37 -17.08
N VAL A 90 -14.95 -18.80 -15.98
CA VAL A 90 -14.60 -17.38 -15.88
C VAL A 90 -13.10 -17.25 -16.02
N ARG A 91 -12.67 -16.41 -16.96
CA ARG A 91 -11.28 -16.04 -17.16
C ARG A 91 -11.05 -14.67 -16.56
N LEU A 92 -10.13 -14.59 -15.60
CA LEU A 92 -9.59 -13.31 -15.14
C LEU A 92 -8.24 -13.09 -15.81
N SER A 93 -8.02 -11.85 -16.23
CA SER A 93 -6.77 -11.38 -16.78
C SER A 93 -6.48 -10.00 -16.27
N GLY A 94 -5.21 -9.63 -16.14
CA GLY A 94 -4.88 -8.29 -15.68
C GLY A 94 -3.47 -7.86 -16.04
N TYR A 95 -3.29 -6.54 -16.07
CA TYR A 95 -1.99 -5.91 -16.24
C TYR A 95 -1.48 -5.42 -14.89
N LEU A 96 -0.31 -5.92 -14.50
CA LEU A 96 0.39 -5.52 -13.29
C LEU A 96 1.28 -4.33 -13.59
N HIS A 97 1.32 -3.38 -12.66
CA HIS A 97 2.25 -2.27 -12.73
C HIS A 97 3.71 -2.79 -12.62
N PRO A 98 4.71 -2.18 -13.30
CA PRO A 98 6.11 -2.62 -13.32
C PRO A 98 6.84 -2.76 -11.97
N THR A 99 6.18 -2.41 -10.87
CA THR A 99 6.64 -2.68 -9.49
C THR A 99 6.78 -4.18 -9.24
N VAL A 100 5.86 -4.97 -9.81
CA VAL A 100 5.76 -6.42 -9.63
C VAL A 100 5.58 -7.11 -10.98
N GLU A 101 5.98 -8.36 -11.06
CA GLU A 101 5.73 -9.21 -12.21
C GLU A 101 5.15 -10.55 -11.77
N SER A 102 4.45 -11.21 -12.68
CA SER A 102 3.94 -12.56 -12.50
C SER A 102 4.66 -13.46 -13.50
N GLU A 103 5.43 -14.44 -13.01
CA GLU A 103 6.18 -15.40 -13.86
C GLU A 103 7.08 -14.71 -14.92
N GLY A 104 7.62 -13.53 -14.60
CA GLY A 104 8.47 -12.74 -15.53
C GLY A 104 7.71 -11.90 -16.56
N HIS A 105 6.38 -11.81 -16.42
CA HIS A 105 5.51 -11.03 -17.30
C HIS A 105 4.66 -10.03 -16.50
N ALA A 106 4.35 -8.89 -17.11
CA ALA A 106 3.41 -7.91 -16.54
C ALA A 106 1.94 -8.31 -16.73
N PHE A 107 1.68 -9.32 -17.56
CA PHE A 107 0.33 -9.80 -17.85
C PHE A 107 0.09 -11.14 -17.15
N TRP A 108 -0.99 -11.20 -16.38
CA TRP A 108 -1.42 -12.42 -15.71
C TRP A 108 -2.78 -12.87 -16.25
N ARG A 109 -3.00 -14.18 -16.31
CA ARG A 109 -4.28 -14.78 -16.73
C ARG A 109 -4.50 -16.10 -16.00
N GLN A 110 -5.71 -16.28 -15.47
CA GLN A 110 -6.15 -17.54 -14.88
C GLN A 110 -7.62 -17.81 -15.24
N GLU A 111 -7.96 -19.08 -15.39
CA GLU A 111 -9.32 -19.55 -15.67
C GLU A 111 -9.77 -20.48 -14.55
N ASN A 112 -10.93 -20.19 -13.96
CA ASN A 112 -11.53 -21.06 -12.97
C ASN A 112 -13.02 -21.28 -13.32
N PHE A 113 -13.53 -22.44 -12.93
CA PHE A 113 -14.97 -22.72 -13.03
C PHE A 113 -15.68 -22.11 -11.83
N VAL A 114 -16.72 -21.32 -12.07
CA VAL A 114 -17.50 -20.65 -11.03
C VAL A 114 -18.91 -21.22 -10.99
N GLU A 115 -19.22 -21.87 -9.87
CA GLU A 115 -20.52 -22.47 -9.60
C GLU A 115 -21.57 -21.42 -9.19
N THR A 116 -22.79 -21.89 -8.93
CA THR A 116 -23.89 -21.06 -8.45
C THR A 116 -23.59 -20.50 -7.06
N ASN A 117 -23.76 -19.19 -6.89
CA ASN A 117 -23.57 -18.49 -5.61
C ASN A 117 -22.23 -18.85 -4.90
N ALA A 118 -21.16 -18.95 -5.69
CA ALA A 118 -19.86 -19.39 -5.21
C ALA A 118 -18.88 -18.23 -5.06
N THR A 119 -17.96 -18.38 -4.11
CA THR A 119 -16.74 -17.56 -4.04
C THR A 119 -15.58 -18.39 -4.55
N VAL A 120 -14.84 -17.87 -5.53
CA VAL A 120 -13.72 -18.56 -6.15
C VAL A 120 -12.46 -17.72 -6.00
N ASP A 121 -11.41 -18.37 -5.54
CA ASP A 121 -10.11 -17.75 -5.30
C ASP A 121 -9.25 -17.83 -6.58
N PHE A 122 -8.73 -16.69 -7.00
CA PHE A 122 -7.76 -16.56 -8.08
C PHE A 122 -6.41 -16.18 -7.51
N THR A 123 -5.39 -16.93 -7.87
CA THR A 123 -4.03 -16.84 -7.32
C THR A 123 -3.11 -16.15 -8.32
N ILE A 124 -2.52 -15.03 -7.91
CA ILE A 124 -1.53 -14.30 -8.70
C ILE A 124 -0.16 -14.52 -8.05
N PRO A 125 0.75 -15.29 -8.67
CA PRO A 125 2.13 -15.31 -8.23
C PRO A 125 2.77 -13.96 -8.54
N LEU A 126 3.29 -13.29 -7.52
CA LEU A 126 3.91 -11.98 -7.59
C LEU A 126 5.39 -12.09 -7.22
N HIS A 127 6.25 -11.54 -8.06
CA HIS A 127 7.65 -11.31 -7.81
C HIS A 127 7.89 -9.80 -7.74
N ALA A 128 8.29 -9.30 -6.57
CA ALA A 128 8.58 -7.88 -6.39
C ALA A 128 9.91 -7.51 -7.05
N LYS A 129 9.90 -6.56 -7.99
CA LYS A 129 11.13 -6.11 -8.68
C LYS A 129 11.66 -4.78 -8.16
N LYS A 130 10.75 -3.83 -7.93
CA LYS A 130 11.12 -2.46 -7.56
C LYS A 130 10.24 -1.98 -6.43
N ARG A 131 10.76 -1.06 -5.62
CA ARG A 131 10.00 -0.32 -4.60
C ARG A 131 8.84 0.43 -5.26
N GLY A 132 7.67 0.40 -4.65
CA GLY A 132 6.51 1.11 -5.18
C GLY A 132 5.18 0.58 -4.65
N PRO A 133 4.06 1.27 -4.94
CA PRO A 133 2.74 0.70 -4.75
C PRO A 133 2.53 -0.46 -5.74
N ILE A 134 1.89 -1.53 -5.28
CA ILE A 134 1.46 -2.64 -6.11
C ILE A 134 0.06 -2.32 -6.61
N ARG A 135 -0.09 -2.18 -7.93
CA ARG A 135 -1.36 -1.82 -8.59
C ARG A 135 -1.65 -2.77 -9.72
N LEU A 136 -2.91 -3.18 -9.84
CA LEU A 136 -3.46 -3.75 -11.06
C LEU A 136 -4.02 -2.61 -11.88
N GLU A 137 -3.45 -2.35 -13.06
CA GLU A 137 -3.86 -1.22 -13.89
C GLU A 137 -5.24 -1.47 -14.51
N ALA A 138 -5.48 -2.71 -14.94
CA ALA A 138 -6.76 -3.17 -15.45
C ALA A 138 -6.95 -4.64 -15.09
N ILE A 139 -8.17 -5.02 -14.70
CA ILE A 139 -8.61 -6.42 -14.69
C ILE A 139 -9.66 -6.60 -15.77
N GLY A 140 -9.41 -7.53 -16.66
CA GLY A 140 -10.36 -8.04 -17.64
C GLY A 140 -10.95 -9.35 -17.15
N MET A 141 -12.26 -9.35 -16.91
CA MET A 141 -13.04 -10.55 -16.71
C MET A 141 -13.73 -10.95 -18.01
N GLU A 142 -13.43 -12.14 -18.50
CA GLU A 142 -14.11 -12.75 -19.64
C GLU A 142 -14.98 -13.90 -19.14
N ILE A 143 -16.29 -13.78 -19.37
CA ILE A 143 -17.27 -14.83 -19.10
C ILE A 143 -17.65 -15.44 -20.43
N ARG A 144 -17.59 -16.77 -20.52
CA ARG A 144 -17.99 -17.50 -21.73
C ARG A 144 -19.24 -18.31 -21.47
N ASP A 145 -20.11 -18.31 -22.47
CA ASP A 145 -21.28 -19.18 -22.47
C ASP A 145 -20.89 -20.67 -22.56
N PRO A 146 -21.80 -21.59 -22.18
CA PRO A 146 -21.54 -23.03 -22.26
C PRO A 146 -21.21 -23.55 -23.67
N LEU A 147 -21.71 -22.89 -24.72
CA LEU A 147 -21.46 -23.25 -26.13
C LEU A 147 -20.29 -22.48 -26.73
N ARG A 148 -19.62 -21.61 -25.95
CA ARG A 148 -18.48 -20.76 -26.34
C ARG A 148 -18.74 -19.87 -27.57
N MET A 149 -19.98 -19.51 -27.82
CA MET A 149 -20.39 -18.64 -28.93
C MET A 149 -20.37 -17.14 -28.60
N PHE A 150 -20.54 -16.80 -27.33
CA PHE A 150 -20.63 -15.44 -26.81
C PHE A 150 -19.62 -15.26 -25.67
N SER A 151 -18.75 -14.26 -25.82
CA SER A 151 -17.80 -13.89 -24.77
C SER A 151 -18.13 -12.49 -24.29
N LEU A 152 -18.39 -12.35 -23.00
CA LEU A 152 -18.62 -11.04 -22.39
C LEU A 152 -17.34 -10.60 -21.68
N TYR A 153 -16.81 -9.46 -22.09
CA TYR A 153 -15.66 -8.83 -21.47
C TYR A 153 -16.11 -7.69 -20.55
N LYS A 154 -15.79 -7.80 -19.26
CA LYS A 154 -15.95 -6.72 -18.28
C LYS A 154 -14.56 -6.28 -17.87
N GLU A 155 -14.27 -5.00 -18.06
CA GLU A 155 -13.05 -4.39 -17.55
C GLU A 155 -13.41 -3.60 -16.31
N ASP A 156 -12.76 -3.94 -15.20
CA ASP A 156 -12.86 -3.20 -13.95
C ASP A 156 -11.47 -2.62 -13.64
N SER A 157 -11.43 -1.36 -13.19
CA SER A 157 -10.21 -0.78 -12.64
C SER A 157 -10.15 -1.14 -11.16
N LEU A 158 -9.26 -2.05 -10.77
CA LEU A 158 -9.05 -2.33 -9.35
C LEU A 158 -8.06 -1.31 -8.73
N PRO A 159 -8.30 -0.90 -7.48
CA PRO A 159 -7.36 -0.07 -6.76
C PRO A 159 -6.09 -0.85 -6.37
N ARG A 160 -5.16 -0.14 -5.74
CA ARG A 160 -3.90 -0.64 -5.19
C ARG A 160 -4.12 -1.87 -4.30
N ILE A 161 -3.35 -2.94 -4.53
CA ILE A 161 -3.42 -4.20 -3.77
C ILE A 161 -2.36 -4.33 -2.67
N GLY A 162 -1.36 -3.46 -2.67
CA GLY A 162 -0.29 -3.53 -1.68
C GLY A 162 0.86 -2.56 -1.92
N TYR A 163 1.98 -2.82 -1.25
CA TYR A 163 3.22 -2.04 -1.34
C TYR A 163 4.45 -2.93 -1.34
N VAL A 164 5.43 -2.54 -2.15
CA VAL A 164 6.81 -3.01 -2.06
C VAL A 164 7.61 -1.96 -1.31
N PHE A 165 8.10 -2.31 -0.13
CA PHE A 165 8.94 -1.48 0.71
C PHE A 165 10.36 -1.33 0.14
N PRO A 166 11.08 -0.25 0.49
CA PRO A 166 12.48 -0.11 0.12
C PRO A 166 13.37 -1.19 0.76
N GLU A 167 14.45 -1.54 0.06
CA GLU A 167 15.57 -2.28 0.65
C GLU A 167 16.29 -1.44 1.71
N PHE A 168 16.89 -2.11 2.70
CA PHE A 168 17.68 -1.47 3.74
C PHE A 168 19.15 -1.42 3.36
N SER A 169 19.62 -0.27 2.89
CA SER A 169 21.05 -0.05 2.66
C SER A 169 21.69 0.48 3.95
N PRO A 170 22.76 -0.15 4.48
CA PRO A 170 23.43 0.36 5.67
C PRO A 170 23.90 1.79 5.44
N TYR A 171 23.61 2.65 6.41
CA TYR A 171 24.12 4.01 6.48
C TYR A 171 24.87 4.15 7.81
N PRO A 172 26.16 4.53 7.79
CA PRO A 172 26.89 4.73 9.03
C PRO A 172 26.31 5.96 9.74
N ILE A 173 25.51 5.72 10.77
CA ILE A 173 25.15 6.78 11.71
C ILE A 173 26.46 7.18 12.39
N PRO A 174 26.85 8.48 12.39
CA PRO A 174 27.90 8.92 13.28
C PRO A 174 27.43 8.62 14.70
N LYS A 175 27.99 7.56 15.31
CA LYS A 175 27.70 7.21 16.69
C LYS A 175 27.96 8.45 17.52
N ARG A 176 26.92 8.99 18.16
CA ARG A 176 27.11 10.03 19.16
C ARG A 176 28.12 9.46 20.17
N PRO A 177 29.16 10.22 20.57
CA PRO A 177 29.98 9.78 21.70
C PRO A 177 29.03 9.45 22.86
N PRO A 178 29.27 8.36 23.61
CA PRO A 178 28.45 8.02 24.76
C PRO A 178 28.44 9.24 25.68
N THR A 179 27.33 9.95 25.70
CA THR A 179 27.17 11.15 26.51
C THR A 179 27.30 10.71 27.96
N LEU A 180 28.25 11.30 28.69
CA LEU A 180 28.37 11.00 30.12
C LEU A 180 27.05 11.41 30.81
N PRO A 181 26.58 10.63 31.80
CA PRO A 181 25.41 11.04 32.58
C PRO A 181 25.61 12.46 33.13
N GLY A 182 24.83 13.43 32.62
CA GLY A 182 24.88 14.84 33.04
C GLY A 182 25.37 15.86 31.99
N GLU A 183 25.87 15.45 30.83
CA GLU A 183 26.40 16.39 29.81
C GLU A 183 25.32 17.09 28.96
N GLU A 184 24.11 16.52 28.85
CA GLU A 184 23.00 17.16 28.14
C GLU A 184 21.86 17.52 29.09
N MET A 185 21.69 18.83 29.36
CA MET A 185 20.51 19.37 30.03
C MET A 185 19.29 19.24 29.11
N VAL A 186 18.55 18.15 29.25
CA VAL A 186 17.16 18.10 28.79
C VAL A 186 16.37 19.07 29.64
N ARG A 187 15.93 20.20 29.05
CA ARG A 187 15.25 21.26 29.81
C ARG A 187 13.92 20.77 30.39
N HIS A 188 13.21 19.87 29.70
CA HIS A 188 11.95 19.30 30.17
C HIS A 188 11.67 17.92 29.53
N SER A 189 11.39 16.90 30.35
CA SER A 189 10.76 15.65 29.93
C SER A 189 9.57 15.39 30.88
N ALA A 190 8.44 14.97 30.32
CA ALA A 190 7.24 14.63 31.11
C ALA A 190 7.41 13.29 31.84
N TYR A 191 8.31 12.44 31.36
CA TYR A 191 8.64 11.15 31.96
C TYR A 191 9.98 11.29 32.71
N ARG A 192 10.00 10.84 33.97
CA ARG A 192 11.23 10.74 34.77
C ARG A 192 11.45 9.29 35.12
N ASP A 193 12.71 8.87 35.06
CA ASP A 193 13.08 7.52 35.48
C ASP A 193 13.22 7.53 37.01
N PRO A 194 12.36 6.80 37.76
CA PRO A 194 12.46 6.73 39.21
C PRO A 194 13.69 5.96 39.69
N GLU A 195 14.35 5.17 38.83
CA GLU A 195 15.51 4.36 39.18
C GLU A 195 16.82 5.16 39.13
N THR A 196 16.91 6.20 38.30
CA THR A 196 18.12 7.03 38.19
C THR A 196 18.13 8.16 39.23
N PHE A 197 19.22 8.30 39.99
CA PHE A 197 19.38 9.32 41.03
C PHE A 197 20.28 10.44 40.49
N GLN A 198 19.76 11.67 40.39
CA GLN A 198 20.53 12.79 39.85
C GLN A 198 21.08 13.73 40.93
N SER A 199 20.21 14.19 41.84
CA SER A 199 20.59 15.11 42.91
C SER A 199 19.61 15.06 44.07
N VAL A 200 20.00 15.66 45.18
CA VAL A 200 19.14 15.87 46.35
C VAL A 200 18.92 17.37 46.52
N THR A 201 17.66 17.78 46.64
CA THR A 201 17.28 19.18 46.87
C THR A 201 16.49 19.31 48.18
N PRO A 202 16.56 20.47 48.86
CA PRO A 202 15.68 20.77 49.98
C PRO A 202 14.21 20.57 49.59
N TYR A 203 13.44 19.98 50.50
CA TYR A 203 12.03 19.71 50.24
C TYR A 203 11.23 21.02 50.12
N HIS A 204 10.51 21.16 49.02
CA HIS A 204 9.66 22.31 48.70
C HIS A 204 8.24 21.86 48.31
N GLY A 205 7.74 20.77 48.88
CA GLY A 205 6.37 20.28 48.62
C GLY A 205 6.24 19.26 47.49
N GLN A 206 7.32 18.55 47.15
CA GLN A 206 7.27 17.45 46.18
C GLN A 206 6.43 16.26 46.70
N PRO A 207 5.94 15.34 45.83
CA PRO A 207 5.18 14.17 46.25
C PRO A 207 5.97 13.27 47.23
N MET A 208 5.25 12.64 48.17
CA MET A 208 5.86 11.84 49.26
C MET A 208 6.74 10.68 48.75
N ARG A 209 6.49 10.18 47.54
CA ARG A 209 7.30 9.13 46.88
C ARG A 209 8.73 9.59 46.56
N GLN A 210 8.95 10.90 46.42
CA GLN A 210 10.26 11.48 46.12
C GLN A 210 11.05 11.86 47.39
N LEU A 211 10.53 11.59 48.59
CA LEU A 211 11.24 11.85 49.84
C LEU A 211 12.38 10.86 50.06
N TYR A 212 13.55 11.39 50.42
CA TYR A 212 14.73 10.57 50.68
C TYR A 212 14.86 10.27 52.17
N TRP A 213 14.07 9.30 52.66
CA TRP A 213 13.97 8.92 54.07
C TRP A 213 15.30 8.55 54.73
N SER A 214 16.21 7.92 53.96
CA SER A 214 17.54 7.54 54.47
C SER A 214 18.45 8.74 54.73
N ALA A 215 18.31 9.83 53.96
CA ALA A 215 19.01 11.08 54.25
C ALA A 215 18.38 11.82 55.42
N TYR A 216 17.05 11.87 55.49
CA TYR A 216 16.33 12.46 56.62
C TYR A 216 16.73 11.83 57.96
N ALA A 217 16.86 10.50 58.03
CA ALA A 217 17.28 9.80 59.25
C ALA A 217 18.70 10.17 59.72
N LYS A 218 19.57 10.66 58.83
CA LYS A 218 20.97 11.01 59.14
C LYS A 218 21.16 12.50 59.41
N THR A 219 20.46 13.37 58.68
CA THR A 219 20.65 14.84 58.76
C THR A 219 19.54 15.55 59.51
N GLY A 220 18.38 14.92 59.70
CA GLY A 220 17.19 15.54 60.27
C GLY A 220 16.48 16.53 59.34
N GLU A 221 17.02 16.75 58.14
CA GLU A 221 16.47 17.69 57.15
C GLU A 221 15.67 16.94 56.08
N LEU A 222 14.48 17.47 55.75
CA LEU A 222 13.61 16.86 54.76
C LEU A 222 14.16 17.15 53.36
N LEU A 223 14.58 16.08 52.68
CA LEU A 223 15.24 16.15 51.38
C LEU A 223 14.44 15.36 50.33
N ALA A 224 14.33 15.90 49.13
CA ALA A 224 13.67 15.26 48.00
C ALA A 224 14.71 14.79 46.97
N ARG A 225 14.54 13.56 46.47
CA ARG A 225 15.30 12.99 45.36
C ARG A 225 14.81 13.63 44.05
N THR A 226 15.72 14.26 43.32
CA THR A 226 15.48 14.69 41.95
C THR A 226 15.73 13.51 41.01
N GLU A 227 14.66 13.01 40.39
CA GLU A 227 14.70 11.98 39.36
C GLU A 227 15.17 12.59 38.02
N GLN A 228 15.99 11.85 37.28
CA GLN A 228 16.51 12.28 35.99
C GLN A 228 15.38 12.26 34.94
N PRO A 229 15.24 13.31 34.10
CA PRO A 229 14.32 13.26 32.97
C PRO A 229 14.72 12.13 32.02
N VAL A 230 13.75 11.32 31.58
CA VAL A 230 13.97 10.31 30.53
C VAL A 230 14.35 11.05 29.25
N GLN A 231 15.52 10.72 28.69
CA GLN A 231 15.93 11.17 27.37
C GLN A 231 15.04 10.50 26.32
N ALA A 232 13.94 11.16 25.95
CA ALA A 232 13.26 10.83 24.72
C ALA A 232 14.09 11.40 23.56
N ASN A 233 14.89 10.55 22.92
CA ASN A 233 15.60 10.95 21.72
C ASN A 233 14.57 11.09 20.59
N GLU A 234 14.16 12.33 20.33
CA GLU A 234 13.34 12.69 19.18
C GLU A 234 14.25 13.03 17.98
N TYR A 235 14.17 12.20 16.94
CA TYR A 235 14.89 12.40 15.69
C TYR A 235 13.95 12.91 14.60
N VAL A 236 14.50 13.67 13.66
CA VAL A 236 13.79 14.01 12.42
C VAL A 236 14.70 13.67 11.25
N ILE A 237 14.26 12.72 10.43
CA ILE A 237 14.94 12.36 9.20
C ILE A 237 14.48 13.33 8.11
N VAL A 238 15.42 14.13 7.62
CA VAL A 238 15.21 15.06 6.52
C VAL A 238 15.80 14.43 5.28
N LEU A 239 14.93 13.91 4.41
CA LEU A 239 15.34 13.25 3.18
C LEU A 239 15.39 14.28 2.05
N ASP A 240 16.55 14.88 1.81
CA ASP A 240 16.72 15.88 0.77
C ASP A 240 16.93 15.23 -0.60
N LEU A 241 15.82 15.11 -1.33
CA LEU A 241 15.79 14.55 -2.69
C LEU A 241 15.99 15.62 -3.78
N LEU A 242 16.20 16.88 -3.44
CA LEU A 242 16.30 17.95 -4.44
C LEU A 242 17.68 17.93 -5.14
N THR A 243 17.66 18.18 -6.45
CA THR A 243 18.88 18.46 -7.22
C THR A 243 19.46 19.82 -6.81
N LYS A 244 20.73 20.09 -7.16
CA LYS A 244 21.41 21.38 -6.92
C LYS A 244 20.58 22.59 -7.36
N ASP A 245 19.96 22.48 -8.53
CA ASP A 245 19.11 23.52 -9.12
C ASP A 245 17.74 23.65 -8.42
N GLY A 246 17.37 22.71 -7.56
CA GLY A 246 16.11 22.69 -6.81
C GLY A 246 14.85 22.48 -7.66
N ARG A 247 15.01 22.13 -8.95
CA ARG A 247 13.90 21.99 -9.92
C ARG A 247 13.49 20.55 -10.23
N ALA A 248 14.28 19.58 -9.82
CA ALA A 248 14.06 18.16 -10.10
C ALA A 248 14.52 17.31 -8.92
N LEU A 249 13.99 16.09 -8.84
CA LEU A 249 14.44 15.08 -7.90
C LEU A 249 15.76 14.45 -8.36
N THR A 250 16.60 14.07 -7.39
CA THR A 250 17.91 13.48 -7.65
C THR A 250 17.80 12.06 -8.20
N TYR A 251 18.71 11.69 -9.10
CA TYR A 251 18.81 10.30 -9.61
C TYR A 251 19.20 9.30 -8.51
N GLN A 252 19.76 9.78 -7.40
CA GLN A 252 20.15 8.95 -6.26
C GLN A 252 19.00 8.68 -5.28
N MET A 253 17.75 9.00 -5.65
CA MET A 253 16.59 8.91 -4.78
C MET A 253 16.43 7.53 -4.16
N GLU A 254 16.52 6.45 -4.95
CA GLU A 254 16.40 5.08 -4.43
C GLU A 254 17.47 4.77 -3.37
N ARG A 255 18.72 5.20 -3.59
CA ARG A 255 19.81 5.02 -2.63
C ARG A 255 19.53 5.75 -1.32
N LEU A 256 19.08 7.00 -1.40
CA LEU A 256 18.77 7.82 -0.23
C LEU A 256 17.57 7.27 0.54
N ILE A 257 16.53 6.79 -0.17
CA ILE A 257 15.38 6.13 0.46
C ILE A 257 15.81 4.84 1.17
N SER A 258 16.66 4.03 0.54
CA SER A 258 17.16 2.79 1.16
C SER A 258 18.02 3.05 2.41
N GLN A 259 18.80 4.12 2.40
CA GLN A 259 19.56 4.57 3.58
C GLN A 259 18.63 5.10 4.69
N ALA A 260 17.64 5.92 4.33
CA ALA A 260 16.64 6.43 5.26
C ALA A 260 15.82 5.30 5.91
N ALA A 261 15.43 4.30 5.12
CA ALA A 261 14.71 3.13 5.61
C ALA A 261 15.56 2.33 6.62
N ALA A 262 16.87 2.19 6.36
CA ALA A 262 17.77 1.52 7.30
C ALA A 262 17.88 2.30 8.62
N LEU A 263 17.94 3.63 8.55
CA LEU A 263 17.92 4.50 9.73
C LEU A 263 16.62 4.37 10.53
N CYS A 264 15.46 4.39 9.87
CA CYS A 264 14.18 4.17 10.55
C CYS A 264 14.14 2.82 11.27
N ARG A 265 14.67 1.76 10.65
CA ARG A 265 14.75 0.44 11.27
C ARG A 265 15.67 0.43 12.49
N ASP A 266 16.78 1.16 12.43
CA ASP A 266 17.72 1.24 13.55
C ASP A 266 17.13 2.07 14.71
N PHE A 267 16.43 3.17 14.42
CA PHE A 267 15.67 3.93 15.44
C PHE A 267 14.53 3.13 16.07
N GLU A 268 13.83 2.31 15.27
CA GLU A 268 12.80 1.42 15.80
C GLU A 268 13.39 0.39 16.78
N LYS A 269 14.58 -0.16 16.48
CA LYS A 269 15.29 -1.08 17.40
C LYS A 269 15.73 -0.39 18.69
N GLU A 270 16.08 0.89 18.63
CA GLU A 270 16.45 1.72 19.78
C GLU A 270 15.23 2.25 20.56
N ASN A 271 14.00 1.96 20.12
CA ASN A 271 12.75 2.54 20.65
C ASN A 271 12.75 4.08 20.67
N ALA A 272 13.45 4.71 19.72
CA ALA A 272 13.48 6.16 19.60
C ALA A 272 12.23 6.70 18.89
N SER A 273 11.88 7.97 19.15
CA SER A 273 10.82 8.66 18.42
C SER A 273 11.44 9.32 17.19
N TYR A 274 10.89 9.11 15.99
CA TYR A 274 11.45 9.69 14.77
C TYR A 274 10.38 10.21 13.81
N GLY A 275 10.65 11.35 13.18
CA GLY A 275 9.83 11.95 12.13
C GLY A 275 10.47 11.85 10.75
N LEU A 276 9.70 12.13 9.70
CA LEU A 276 10.19 12.15 8.32
C LEU A 276 9.69 13.40 7.60
N ILE A 277 10.61 14.10 6.93
CA ILE A 277 10.28 15.23 6.05
C ILE A 277 10.92 14.99 4.69
N VAL A 278 10.10 15.06 3.63
CA VAL A 278 10.53 14.92 2.24
C VAL A 278 10.14 16.18 1.44
N PRO A 279 11.03 16.76 0.62
CA PRO A 279 10.76 17.94 -0.20
C PRO A 279 9.97 17.59 -1.47
N THR A 280 8.94 16.77 -1.36
CA THR A 280 8.09 16.35 -2.48
C THR A 280 6.64 16.72 -2.22
N LEU A 281 5.94 17.04 -3.31
CA LEU A 281 4.51 17.25 -3.39
C LEU A 281 3.92 16.11 -4.18
N THR A 282 2.98 15.39 -3.57
CA THR A 282 2.13 14.42 -4.26
C THR A 282 1.33 15.13 -5.37
N LYS A 283 0.79 14.37 -6.32
CA LYS A 283 -0.16 14.87 -7.34
C LYS A 283 -1.32 15.68 -6.73
N ASP A 284 -1.71 15.37 -5.50
CA ASP A 284 -2.78 16.07 -4.75
C ASP A 284 -2.29 17.34 -4.02
N GLY A 285 -1.03 17.76 -4.20
CA GLY A 285 -0.44 18.95 -3.57
C GLY A 285 -0.10 18.79 -2.08
N ILE A 286 -0.14 17.58 -1.55
CA ILE A 286 0.20 17.28 -0.15
C ILE A 286 1.70 16.99 -0.05
N THR A 287 2.34 17.52 0.99
CA THR A 287 3.75 17.18 1.29
C THR A 287 3.85 16.00 2.25
N TYR A 288 4.87 15.16 2.07
CA TYR A 288 5.18 14.10 3.03
C TYR A 288 5.91 14.67 4.25
N ASP A 289 5.12 14.98 5.29
CA ASP A 289 5.57 15.52 6.57
C ASP A 289 4.94 14.69 7.70
N LEU A 290 5.75 13.82 8.31
CA LEU A 290 5.35 12.94 9.39
C LEU A 290 5.98 13.42 10.69
N GLN A 291 5.12 13.79 11.63
CA GLN A 291 5.53 14.17 12.99
C GLN A 291 6.27 13.01 13.67
N PRO A 292 7.18 13.31 14.61
CA PRO A 292 7.85 12.29 15.40
C PRO A 292 6.84 11.42 16.15
N GLY A 293 7.04 10.12 16.03
CA GLY A 293 6.28 9.10 16.71
C GLY A 293 7.14 7.85 16.89
N SER A 294 6.63 6.90 17.64
CA SER A 294 7.30 5.64 17.94
C SER A 294 6.35 4.46 17.74
N GLY A 295 6.93 3.29 17.45
CA GLY A 295 6.22 2.02 17.43
C GLY A 295 5.82 1.56 16.02
N GLU A 296 5.35 0.32 15.96
CA GLU A 296 5.20 -0.43 14.71
C GLU A 296 4.24 0.24 13.70
N VAL A 297 3.15 0.84 14.18
CA VAL A 297 2.18 1.55 13.33
C VAL A 297 2.83 2.74 12.64
N HIS A 298 3.71 3.46 13.36
CA HIS A 298 4.43 4.60 12.84
C HIS A 298 5.51 4.17 11.84
N PHE A 299 6.29 3.14 12.18
CA PHE A 299 7.25 2.53 11.25
C PHE A 299 6.57 2.10 9.94
N ARG A 300 5.44 1.40 10.03
CA ARG A 300 4.65 0.98 8.86
C ARG A 300 4.19 2.18 8.03
N LYS A 301 3.77 3.28 8.66
CA LYS A 301 3.34 4.51 7.98
C LYS A 301 4.49 5.18 7.22
N ILE A 302 5.68 5.22 7.82
CA ILE A 302 6.90 5.75 7.18
C ILE A 302 7.32 4.86 6.00
N MET A 303 7.37 3.54 6.17
CA MET A 303 7.72 2.60 5.10
C MET A 303 6.71 2.66 3.93
N THR A 304 5.42 2.81 4.24
CA THR A 304 4.37 3.03 3.23
C THR A 304 4.58 4.35 2.49
N THR A 305 5.01 5.40 3.20
CA THR A 305 5.35 6.70 2.60
C THR A 305 6.54 6.55 1.66
N PHE A 306 7.60 5.87 2.10
CA PHE A 306 8.74 5.56 1.25
C PHE A 306 8.36 4.72 0.03
N ALA A 307 7.43 3.77 0.14
CA ALA A 307 6.93 3.02 -1.01
C ALA A 307 6.12 3.89 -1.99
N CYS A 308 5.44 4.93 -1.51
CA CYS A 308 4.64 5.82 -2.36
C CYS A 308 5.47 6.86 -3.13
N LEU A 309 6.66 7.23 -2.64
CA LEU A 309 7.51 8.25 -3.29
C LEU A 309 7.83 7.84 -4.73
N SER A 310 7.63 8.75 -5.67
CA SER A 310 7.88 8.53 -7.09
C SER A 310 8.80 9.60 -7.67
N GLU A 311 9.58 9.23 -8.68
CA GLU A 311 10.35 10.20 -9.48
C GLU A 311 9.46 11.20 -10.22
N SER A 312 8.17 10.86 -10.39
CA SER A 312 7.17 11.72 -11.03
C SER A 312 6.54 12.76 -10.09
N ASP A 313 6.91 12.76 -8.80
CA ASP A 313 6.41 13.73 -7.82
C ASP A 313 7.03 15.11 -8.05
N PHE A 314 6.28 16.16 -7.68
CA PHE A 314 6.73 17.54 -7.89
C PHE A 314 7.71 17.95 -6.78
N PRO A 315 8.90 18.49 -7.11
CA PRO A 315 9.83 18.97 -6.11
C PRO A 315 9.28 20.24 -5.44
N LEU A 316 9.37 20.30 -4.12
CA LEU A 316 9.03 21.48 -3.35
C LEU A 316 10.14 22.54 -3.46
N ALA A 317 9.76 23.82 -3.56
CA ALA A 317 10.72 24.91 -3.57
C ALA A 317 11.62 24.88 -2.32
N ARG A 318 12.94 24.98 -2.52
CA ARG A 318 13.95 24.83 -1.46
C ARG A 318 13.73 25.77 -0.28
N SER A 319 13.31 27.01 -0.52
CA SER A 319 13.00 27.98 0.54
C SER A 319 11.84 27.54 1.44
N LEU A 320 10.80 26.92 0.87
CA LEU A 320 9.67 26.38 1.63
C LEU A 320 10.07 25.14 2.42
N PHE A 321 10.90 24.29 1.83
CA PHE A 321 11.45 23.11 2.50
C PHE A 321 12.29 23.49 3.71
N GLU A 322 13.27 24.38 3.57
CA GLU A 322 14.11 24.84 4.69
C GLU A 322 13.26 25.52 5.78
N ARG A 323 12.24 26.30 5.40
CA ARG A 323 11.30 26.89 6.38
C ARG A 323 10.53 25.83 7.17
N LYS A 324 10.23 24.67 6.56
CA LYS A 324 9.61 23.55 7.27
C LYS A 324 10.61 22.86 8.20
N VAL A 325 11.82 22.56 7.72
CA VAL A 325 12.88 21.94 8.52
C VAL A 325 13.22 22.80 9.75
N ALA A 326 13.28 24.12 9.58
CA ALA A 326 13.54 25.07 10.66
C ALA A 326 12.52 24.99 11.82
N LYS A 327 11.28 24.54 11.57
CA LYS A 327 10.28 24.34 12.64
C LYS A 327 10.68 23.24 13.63
N TYR A 328 11.45 22.25 13.17
CA TYR A 328 11.86 21.09 13.96
C TYR A 328 13.24 21.27 14.62
N SER A 329 14.00 22.28 14.21
CA SER A 329 15.37 22.54 14.68
C SER A 329 15.48 22.94 16.15
N GLY A 330 14.37 23.23 16.85
CA GLY A 330 14.39 23.78 18.21
C GLY A 330 14.50 22.74 19.34
N ASN A 331 14.03 21.51 19.14
CA ASN A 331 13.92 20.50 20.21
C ASN A 331 14.40 19.10 19.79
N GLN A 332 14.66 18.88 18.50
CA GLN A 332 14.81 17.54 17.91
C GLN A 332 16.14 17.41 17.18
N SER A 333 16.72 16.21 17.19
CA SER A 333 17.96 15.91 16.49
C SER A 333 17.67 15.69 15.00
N ILE A 334 18.09 16.62 14.16
CA ILE A 334 17.88 16.54 12.70
C ILE A 334 18.99 15.71 12.06
N LEU A 335 18.60 14.69 11.32
CA LEU A 335 19.47 13.88 10.47
C LEU A 335 19.09 14.13 9.02
N ARG A 336 19.96 14.84 8.30
CA ARG A 336 19.76 15.14 6.88
C ARG A 336 20.46 14.09 6.02
N LEU A 337 19.74 13.55 5.06
CA LEU A 337 20.24 12.61 4.06
C LEU A 337 20.12 13.26 2.69
N GLY A 338 21.24 13.42 1.99
CA GLY A 338 21.28 14.09 0.71
C GLY A 338 21.37 15.62 0.81
N GLY A 339 21.22 16.28 -0.34
CA GLY A 339 21.60 17.68 -0.51
C GLY A 339 23.12 17.85 -0.64
N ASP A 340 23.56 18.84 -1.43
CA ASP A 340 24.99 19.18 -1.53
C ASP A 340 25.51 19.66 -0.15
N GLY A 341 26.11 18.75 0.61
CA GLY A 341 26.76 19.06 1.87
C GLY A 341 27.04 17.84 2.75
N GLN A 342 27.90 16.93 2.25
CA GLN A 342 28.51 15.77 2.94
C GLN A 342 27.57 14.68 3.49
#